data_AF-A0AAC9XY23-F1
#
_entry.id   AF-A0AAC9XY23-F1
#
_cell.length_a   1.000
_cell.length_b   1.000
_cell.length_c   1.000
_cell.angle_alpha   90.00
_cell.angle_beta   90.00
_cell.angle_gamma   90.00
#
_symmetry.space_group_name_H-M   'P 1'
#
loop_
_entity.id
_entity.type
_entity.pdbx_description
1 polymer ?
#
loop_
_entity_poly.entity_id
_entity_poly.type
_entity_poly.pdbx_seq_one_letter_code
_entity_poly.pdbx_strand_id
1 'polypeptide(L)'
;MDEQLIGDQTLKQSFLLLLEDSEVQGKVREIMLKPAVNRTLETTVVEDLALNDNTLTQELQEEGNNLDIEVIKLRSENEEMKEIIIKLKSLLGLKDSALNKSNEAILSLNQDKSGLEANLSTVTSNLNQNKQSLSEASSNYKYLKTEYDSIKAKYEEQEKKIAYYRDNFEEDLRIKEIYDALSTQTKLSTDNIFTDPSVKGLVACGIQEKYIFNLWDYIKAEVVKGNNSDQERIIQLFMLLFNRFKLAYPMFELQRVKAGDKFDTQSHIKHNKSENMSGDIQSVLFHGCINTKTGKVLKPSIVIL
;
A
#
# COMPACT_ATOMS: atom_id res chain seq x y z
N MET A 1 -0.26 39.85 -64.90
CA MET A 1 -1.36 40.10 -63.94
C MET A 1 -0.79 40.86 -62.76
N ASP A 2 -0.26 42.05 -63.02
CA ASP A 2 -0.96 43.25 -63.52
C ASP A 2 -1.54 43.97 -62.31
N GLU A 3 -0.83 44.99 -61.81
CA GLU A 3 -1.06 46.36 -62.29
C GLU A 3 -2.46 46.83 -61.88
N GLN A 4 -2.65 46.98 -60.57
CA GLN A 4 -3.67 47.88 -60.01
C GLN A 4 -3.05 49.07 -59.27
N LEU A 5 -1.82 49.44 -59.66
CA LEU A 5 -1.09 50.59 -59.13
C LEU A 5 -0.61 51.57 -60.23
N ILE A 6 -1.25 51.53 -61.41
CA ILE A 6 -0.88 52.38 -62.57
C ILE A 6 -1.75 53.65 -62.69
N GLY A 7 -2.84 53.79 -61.92
CA GLY A 7 -3.78 54.91 -62.09
C GLY A 7 -3.41 56.24 -61.43
N ASP A 8 -2.69 56.23 -60.29
CA ASP A 8 -2.55 57.45 -59.46
C ASP A 8 -1.20 58.17 -59.65
N GLN A 9 -0.15 57.44 -60.04
CA GLN A 9 1.13 58.05 -60.44
C GLN A 9 1.09 58.68 -61.85
N THR A 10 0.30 58.13 -62.77
CA THR A 10 0.10 58.67 -64.12
C THR A 10 -0.71 59.97 -64.12
N LEU A 11 -1.67 60.13 -63.21
CA LEU A 11 -2.47 61.36 -63.06
C LEU A 11 -1.64 62.54 -62.55
N LYS A 12 -0.74 62.30 -61.59
CA LYS A 12 0.19 63.32 -61.09
C LYS A 12 1.23 63.72 -62.13
N GLN A 13 1.74 62.76 -62.92
CA GLN A 13 2.70 63.03 -64.00
C GLN A 13 2.06 63.72 -65.21
N SER A 14 0.80 63.41 -65.54
CA SER A 14 0.08 64.11 -66.61
C SER A 14 -0.31 65.54 -66.23
N PHE A 15 -0.59 65.83 -64.95
CA PHE A 15 -0.80 67.21 -64.47
C PHE A 15 0.48 68.07 -64.53
N LEU A 16 1.65 67.47 -64.25
CA LEU A 16 2.95 68.14 -64.34
C LEU A 16 3.35 68.45 -65.79
N LEU A 17 3.04 67.57 -66.74
CA LEU A 17 3.28 67.81 -68.17
C LEU A 17 2.34 68.87 -68.77
N LEU A 18 1.10 68.99 -68.27
CA LEU A 18 0.15 70.04 -68.67
C LEU A 18 0.55 71.45 -68.17
N LEU A 19 1.38 71.55 -67.14
CA LEU A 19 1.90 72.82 -66.60
C LEU A 19 3.13 73.36 -67.36
N GLU A 20 3.79 72.51 -68.17
CA GLU A 20 4.92 72.86 -69.04
C GLU A 20 4.50 73.14 -70.49
N ASP A 21 3.22 72.94 -70.83
CA ASP A 21 2.64 73.20 -72.15
C ASP A 21 2.54 74.71 -72.42
N SER A 22 3.11 75.15 -73.55
CA SER A 22 3.19 76.56 -73.94
C SER A 22 1.83 77.17 -74.30
N GLU A 23 0.85 76.35 -74.70
CA GLU A 23 -0.53 76.77 -74.98
C GLU A 23 -1.32 76.98 -73.68
N VAL A 24 -1.04 76.19 -72.64
CA VAL A 24 -1.66 76.30 -71.30
C VAL A 24 -1.09 77.49 -70.51
N GLN A 25 0.23 77.70 -70.54
CA GLN A 25 0.84 78.91 -69.96
C GLN A 25 0.41 80.19 -70.69
N GLY A 26 0.10 80.10 -71.99
CA GLY A 26 -0.52 81.18 -72.76
C GLY A 26 -1.88 81.60 -72.22
N LYS A 27 -2.79 80.64 -71.98
CA LYS A 27 -4.13 80.91 -71.44
C LYS A 27 -4.14 81.38 -69.99
N VAL A 28 -3.21 80.92 -69.15
CA VAL A 28 -3.10 81.40 -67.75
C VAL A 28 -2.57 82.84 -67.69
N ARG A 29 -1.72 83.26 -68.64
CA ARG A 29 -1.31 84.66 -68.79
C ARG A 29 -2.41 85.56 -69.36
N GLU A 30 -3.33 85.00 -70.15
CA GLU A 30 -4.50 85.70 -70.71
C GLU A 30 -5.56 86.04 -69.66
N ILE A 31 -5.66 85.25 -68.57
CA ILE A 31 -6.60 85.51 -67.45
C ILE A 31 -6.02 86.51 -66.42
N MET A 32 -4.70 86.62 -66.32
CA MET A 32 -4.03 87.41 -65.27
C MET A 32 -3.61 88.84 -65.68
N LEU A 33 -3.78 89.26 -66.94
CA LEU A 33 -3.29 90.57 -67.41
C LEU A 33 -4.25 91.31 -68.38
N LYS A 34 -5.15 92.11 -67.77
CA LYS A 34 -5.65 93.46 -68.20
C LYS A 34 -6.63 93.57 -69.40
N PRO A 35 -7.31 94.73 -69.62
CA PRO A 35 -7.66 95.88 -68.75
C PRO A 35 -9.14 96.32 -68.91
N ALA A 36 -9.63 97.25 -68.06
CA ALA A 36 -10.80 98.07 -68.39
C ALA A 36 -10.42 99.56 -68.27
N VAL A 37 -10.46 100.28 -69.39
CA VAL A 37 -10.25 101.73 -69.47
C VAL A 37 -11.34 102.34 -70.36
N ASN A 38 -12.04 103.32 -69.75
CA ASN A 38 -12.71 104.53 -70.26
C ASN A 38 -13.88 104.47 -71.26
N ARG A 39 -14.98 105.15 -70.87
CA ARG A 39 -15.57 106.32 -71.57
C ARG A 39 -16.15 107.28 -70.50
N THR A 40 -15.56 108.44 -70.19
CA THR A 40 -15.63 109.81 -70.80
C THR A 40 -16.98 110.53 -70.68
N LEU A 41 -16.96 111.68 -69.97
CA LEU A 41 -17.42 113.05 -70.30
C LEU A 41 -17.71 113.80 -68.96
N GLU A 42 -16.93 114.82 -68.58
CA GLU A 42 -17.25 116.27 -68.75
C GLU A 42 -18.61 116.64 -68.09
N THR A 43 -18.79 117.64 -67.23
CA THR A 43 -18.04 118.88 -66.97
C THR A 43 -18.55 119.50 -65.64
N THR A 44 -17.60 120.02 -64.85
CA THR A 44 -17.64 121.24 -64.02
C THR A 44 -18.91 121.69 -63.24
N VAL A 45 -18.71 121.75 -61.91
CA VAL A 45 -18.97 122.85 -60.95
C VAL A 45 -20.42 123.33 -60.80
N VAL A 46 -21.02 123.10 -59.63
CA VAL A 46 -21.31 124.14 -58.63
C VAL A 46 -21.25 123.51 -57.23
N GLU A 47 -20.60 124.22 -56.31
CA GLU A 47 -20.54 124.01 -54.87
C GLU A 47 -21.91 123.74 -54.25
N ASP A 48 -22.00 122.72 -53.38
CA ASP A 48 -22.42 122.89 -51.98
C ASP A 48 -22.70 121.52 -51.33
N LEU A 49 -22.43 121.45 -50.02
CA LEU A 49 -22.87 120.45 -49.04
C LEU A 49 -22.00 119.19 -48.85
N ALA A 50 -20.81 119.43 -48.31
CA ALA A 50 -20.09 118.50 -47.46
C ALA A 50 -20.94 118.15 -46.22
N LEU A 51 -21.68 117.02 -46.23
CA LEU A 51 -22.32 116.46 -45.03
C LEU A 51 -22.69 114.95 -45.10
N ASN A 52 -22.36 114.20 -46.16
CA ASN A 52 -22.89 112.83 -46.36
C ASN A 52 -21.86 111.69 -46.50
N ASP A 53 -20.57 111.95 -46.21
CA ASP A 53 -19.45 110.98 -46.39
C ASP A 53 -19.13 110.16 -45.13
N ASN A 54 -19.92 110.32 -44.06
CA ASN A 54 -19.74 109.62 -42.78
C ASN A 54 -20.69 108.42 -42.60
N THR A 55 -21.77 108.31 -43.37
CA THR A 55 -22.83 107.30 -43.20
C THR A 55 -22.53 105.99 -43.94
N LEU A 56 -21.97 106.05 -45.15
CA LEU A 56 -21.64 104.85 -45.94
C LEU A 56 -20.43 104.07 -45.40
N THR A 57 -19.48 104.79 -44.79
CA THR A 57 -18.34 104.24 -44.05
C THR A 57 -18.77 103.58 -42.74
N GLN A 58 -19.88 104.03 -42.15
CA GLN A 58 -20.43 103.47 -40.91
C GLN A 58 -21.15 102.13 -41.15
N GLU A 59 -21.92 101.99 -42.23
CA GLU A 59 -22.66 100.76 -42.57
C GLU A 59 -21.73 99.61 -43.00
N LEU A 60 -20.69 99.87 -43.79
CA LEU A 60 -19.67 98.87 -44.14
C LEU A 60 -18.82 98.43 -42.93
N GLN A 61 -18.69 99.30 -41.93
CA GLN A 61 -17.99 99.01 -40.69
C GLN A 61 -18.88 98.22 -39.72
N GLU A 62 -20.20 98.45 -39.71
CA GLU A 62 -21.17 97.64 -38.95
C GLU A 62 -21.36 96.23 -39.51
N GLU A 63 -21.40 96.05 -40.83
CA GLU A 63 -21.53 94.73 -41.45
C GLU A 63 -20.24 93.90 -41.34
N GLY A 64 -19.07 94.55 -41.44
CA GLY A 64 -17.78 93.94 -41.11
C GLY A 64 -17.67 93.53 -39.64
N ASN A 65 -18.14 94.39 -38.72
CA ASN A 65 -18.21 94.06 -37.29
C ASN A 65 -19.16 92.89 -36.99
N ASN A 66 -20.27 92.77 -37.72
CA ASN A 66 -21.25 91.69 -37.53
C ASN A 66 -20.72 90.34 -38.05
N LEU A 67 -20.06 90.33 -39.21
CA LEU A 67 -19.33 89.17 -39.73
C LEU A 67 -18.21 88.73 -38.79
N ASP A 68 -17.46 89.67 -38.19
CA ASP A 68 -16.45 89.35 -37.20
C ASP A 68 -17.05 88.71 -35.93
N ILE A 69 -18.20 89.19 -35.45
CA ILE A 69 -18.92 88.60 -34.30
C ILE A 69 -19.36 87.16 -34.62
N GLU A 70 -19.90 86.90 -35.80
CA GLU A 70 -20.34 85.56 -36.21
C GLU A 70 -19.16 84.60 -36.42
N VAL A 71 -18.05 85.08 -36.99
CA VAL A 71 -16.79 84.33 -37.10
C VAL A 71 -16.21 84.00 -35.72
N ILE A 72 -16.28 84.93 -34.76
CA ILE A 72 -15.87 84.68 -33.36
C ILE A 72 -16.77 83.62 -32.70
N LYS A 73 -18.09 83.67 -32.92
CA LYS A 73 -19.04 82.69 -32.39
C LYS A 73 -18.84 81.30 -32.98
N LEU A 74 -18.69 81.19 -34.29
CA LEU A 74 -18.37 79.93 -34.96
C LEU A 74 -17.00 79.39 -34.54
N ARG A 75 -16.02 80.26 -34.29
CA ARG A 75 -14.74 79.86 -33.67
C ARG A 75 -14.95 79.27 -32.28
N SER A 76 -15.75 79.94 -31.45
CA SER A 76 -16.09 79.47 -30.09
C SER A 76 -16.75 78.10 -30.12
N GLU A 77 -17.79 77.92 -30.94
CA GLU A 77 -18.51 76.65 -31.07
C GLU A 77 -17.60 75.54 -31.64
N ASN A 78 -16.72 75.87 -32.57
CA ASN A 78 -15.79 74.90 -33.13
C ASN A 78 -14.69 74.50 -32.12
N GLU A 79 -14.25 75.41 -31.25
CA GLU A 79 -13.39 75.06 -30.11
C GLU A 79 -14.11 74.20 -29.07
N GLU A 80 -15.37 74.50 -28.74
CA GLU A 80 -16.19 73.65 -27.86
C GLU A 80 -16.38 72.24 -28.47
N MET A 81 -16.63 72.16 -29.77
CA MET A 81 -16.82 70.90 -30.46
C MET A 81 -15.52 70.09 -30.53
N LYS A 82 -14.36 70.75 -30.69
CA LYS A 82 -13.05 70.09 -30.55
C LYS A 82 -12.84 69.54 -29.14
N GLU A 83 -13.19 70.29 -28.11
CA GLU A 83 -13.11 69.83 -26.72
C GLU A 83 -14.01 68.61 -26.46
N ILE A 84 -15.22 68.60 -27.02
CA ILE A 84 -16.12 67.44 -26.94
C ILE A 84 -15.53 66.23 -27.68
N ILE A 85 -14.96 66.44 -28.87
CA ILE A 85 -14.29 65.37 -29.64
C ILE A 85 -13.10 64.80 -28.85
N ILE A 86 -12.31 65.65 -28.17
CA ILE A 86 -11.21 65.21 -27.31
C ILE A 86 -11.73 64.36 -26.15
N LYS A 87 -12.78 64.80 -25.45
CA LYS A 87 -13.41 64.03 -24.36
C LYS A 87 -13.96 62.69 -24.83
N LEU A 88 -14.65 62.65 -25.97
CA LEU A 88 -15.19 61.42 -26.55
C LEU A 88 -14.09 60.44 -26.93
N LYS A 89 -13.00 60.92 -27.55
CA LYS A 89 -11.82 60.10 -27.85
C LYS A 89 -11.19 59.51 -26.59
N SER A 90 -11.08 60.29 -25.52
CA SER A 90 -10.59 59.82 -24.22
C SER A 90 -11.50 58.74 -23.61
N LEU A 91 -12.81 58.95 -23.62
CA LEU A 91 -13.82 58.00 -23.12
C LEU A 91 -13.81 56.68 -23.90
N LEU A 92 -13.71 56.75 -25.23
CA LEU A 92 -13.56 55.56 -26.07
C LEU A 92 -12.28 54.79 -25.73
N GLY A 93 -11.14 55.48 -25.59
CA GLY A 93 -9.88 54.84 -25.20
C GLY A 93 -9.95 54.17 -23.82
N LEU A 94 -10.63 54.79 -22.84
CA LEU A 94 -10.88 54.18 -21.53
C LEU A 94 -11.79 52.95 -21.62
N LYS A 95 -12.86 53.02 -22.43
CA LYS A 95 -13.77 51.89 -22.66
C LYS A 95 -13.06 50.72 -23.33
N ASP A 96 -12.27 50.98 -24.36
CA ASP A 96 -11.51 49.94 -25.08
C ASP A 96 -10.46 49.30 -24.16
N SER A 97 -9.80 50.10 -23.31
CA SER A 97 -8.90 49.59 -22.27
C SER A 97 -9.63 48.68 -21.28
N ALA A 98 -10.80 49.09 -20.79
CA ALA A 98 -11.60 48.29 -19.86
C ALA A 98 -12.12 47.00 -20.51
N LEU A 99 -12.55 47.08 -21.77
CA LEU A 99 -13.02 45.93 -22.55
C LEU A 99 -11.89 44.91 -22.76
N ASN A 100 -10.68 45.36 -23.13
CA ASN A 100 -9.53 44.47 -23.26
C ASN A 100 -9.16 43.79 -21.94
N LYS A 101 -9.12 44.52 -20.83
CA LYS A 101 -8.89 43.94 -19.50
C LYS A 101 -9.94 42.89 -19.14
N SER A 102 -11.22 43.15 -19.46
CA SER A 102 -12.30 42.19 -19.23
C SER A 102 -12.14 40.94 -20.10
N ASN A 103 -11.74 41.09 -21.37
CA ASN A 103 -11.50 39.96 -22.27
C ASN A 103 -10.31 39.11 -21.80
N GLU A 104 -9.22 39.74 -21.35
CA GLU A 104 -8.07 39.05 -20.76
C GLU A 104 -8.47 38.26 -19.50
N ALA A 105 -9.29 38.84 -18.62
CA ALA A 105 -9.81 38.15 -17.45
C ALA A 105 -10.69 36.94 -17.80
N ILE A 106 -11.56 37.06 -18.82
CA ILE A 106 -12.40 35.96 -19.30
C ILE A 106 -11.53 34.82 -19.87
N LEU A 107 -10.49 35.15 -20.62
CA LEU A 107 -9.56 34.15 -21.16
C LEU A 107 -8.83 33.40 -20.04
N SER A 108 -8.32 34.13 -19.02
CA SER A 108 -7.69 33.53 -17.84
C SER A 108 -8.67 32.61 -17.09
N LEU A 109 -9.89 33.07 -16.83
CA LEU A 109 -10.91 32.28 -16.12
C LEU A 109 -11.30 31.01 -16.89
N ASN A 110 -11.37 31.07 -18.22
CA ASN A 110 -11.66 29.90 -19.04
C ASN A 110 -10.50 28.89 -19.04
N GLN A 111 -9.25 29.36 -19.02
CA GLN A 111 -8.08 28.48 -18.84
C GLN A 111 -8.11 27.80 -17.46
N ASP A 112 -8.37 28.56 -16.40
CA ASP A 112 -8.46 28.04 -15.04
C ASP A 112 -9.60 27.02 -14.90
N LYS A 113 -10.77 27.32 -15.47
CA LYS A 113 -11.92 26.40 -15.50
C LYS A 113 -11.57 25.09 -16.18
N SER A 114 -10.95 25.16 -17.36
CA SER A 114 -10.51 23.97 -18.10
C SER A 114 -9.51 23.13 -17.30
N GLY A 115 -8.55 23.79 -16.62
CA GLY A 115 -7.60 23.13 -15.73
C GLY A 115 -8.28 22.45 -14.53
N LEU A 116 -9.27 23.11 -13.92
CA LEU A 116 -10.04 22.55 -12.81
C LEU A 116 -10.91 21.36 -13.25
N GLU A 117 -11.55 21.43 -14.42
CA GLU A 117 -12.33 20.32 -14.98
C GLU A 117 -11.46 19.09 -15.27
N ALA A 118 -10.26 19.31 -15.83
CA ALA A 118 -9.28 18.25 -16.03
C ALA A 118 -8.87 17.59 -14.71
N ASN A 119 -8.51 18.41 -13.70
CA ASN A 119 -8.15 17.93 -12.37
C ASN A 119 -9.29 17.15 -11.70
N LEU A 120 -10.53 17.64 -11.83
CA LEU A 120 -11.71 16.98 -11.27
C LEU A 120 -11.97 15.62 -11.93
N SER A 121 -11.78 15.53 -13.25
CA SER A 121 -11.83 14.26 -13.98
C SER A 121 -10.78 13.27 -13.48
N THR A 122 -9.52 13.71 -13.32
CA THR A 122 -8.43 12.88 -12.80
C THR A 122 -8.71 12.40 -11.37
N VAL A 123 -9.13 13.30 -10.48
CA VAL A 123 -9.46 12.95 -9.08
C VAL A 123 -10.62 11.96 -9.03
N THR A 124 -11.65 12.15 -9.85
CA THR A 124 -12.80 11.23 -9.92
C THR A 124 -12.39 9.84 -10.39
N SER A 125 -11.53 9.77 -11.42
CA SER A 125 -10.96 8.50 -11.90
C SER A 125 -10.16 7.78 -10.79
N ASN A 126 -9.25 8.50 -10.14
CA ASN A 126 -8.43 7.95 -9.05
C ASN A 126 -9.29 7.48 -7.86
N LEU A 127 -10.34 8.23 -7.52
CA LEU A 127 -11.25 7.87 -6.43
C LEU A 127 -12.04 6.60 -6.75
N ASN A 128 -12.47 6.42 -8.00
CA ASN A 128 -13.13 5.19 -8.44
C ASN A 128 -12.17 3.99 -8.44
N GLN A 129 -10.95 4.17 -8.93
CA GLN A 129 -9.92 3.14 -8.90
C GLN A 129 -9.59 2.72 -7.46
N ASN A 130 -9.41 3.68 -6.55
CA ASN A 130 -9.14 3.41 -5.14
C ASN A 130 -10.31 2.67 -4.46
N LYS A 131 -11.56 3.02 -4.77
CA LYS A 131 -12.73 2.29 -4.26
C LYS A 131 -12.74 0.84 -4.74
N GLN A 132 -12.40 0.60 -6.00
CA GLN A 132 -12.32 -0.75 -6.53
C GLN A 132 -11.21 -1.56 -5.85
N SER A 133 -10.00 -1.00 -5.75
CA SER A 133 -8.89 -1.66 -5.05
C SER A 133 -9.20 -1.93 -3.58
N LEU A 134 -9.91 -1.02 -2.89
CA LEU A 134 -10.34 -1.22 -1.51
C LEU A 134 -11.34 -2.38 -1.39
N SER A 135 -12.28 -2.50 -2.32
CA SER A 135 -13.25 -3.59 -2.37
C SER A 135 -12.58 -4.95 -2.61
N GLU A 136 -11.62 -5.00 -3.53
CA GLU A 136 -10.82 -6.20 -3.82
C GLU A 136 -9.98 -6.60 -2.60
N ALA A 137 -9.26 -5.65 -1.99
CA ALA A 137 -8.49 -5.88 -0.78
C ALA A 137 -9.35 -6.37 0.39
N SER A 138 -10.54 -5.79 0.57
CA SER A 138 -11.49 -6.23 1.61
C SER A 138 -12.00 -7.65 1.36
N SER A 139 -12.24 -8.01 0.10
CA SER A 139 -12.70 -9.37 -0.27
C SER A 139 -11.59 -10.39 -0.03
N ASN A 140 -10.36 -10.06 -0.42
CA ASN A 140 -9.18 -10.88 -0.19
C ASN A 140 -8.89 -11.06 1.30
N TYR A 141 -9.01 -9.98 2.09
CA TYR A 141 -8.85 -10.05 3.55
C TYR A 141 -9.88 -11.01 4.16
N LYS A 142 -11.15 -10.92 3.76
CA LYS A 142 -12.21 -11.80 4.26
C LYS A 142 -11.92 -13.27 3.90
N TYR A 143 -11.52 -13.54 2.66
CA TYR A 143 -11.15 -14.88 2.22
C TYR A 143 -9.95 -15.43 3.03
N LEU A 144 -8.87 -14.65 3.14
CA LEU A 144 -7.68 -15.06 3.87
C LEU A 144 -7.97 -15.27 5.35
N LYS A 145 -8.86 -14.46 5.94
CA LYS A 145 -9.32 -14.63 7.32
C LYS A 145 -10.06 -15.96 7.50
N THR A 146 -10.95 -16.31 6.57
CA THR A 146 -11.65 -17.61 6.63
C THR A 146 -10.72 -18.80 6.44
N GLU A 147 -9.71 -18.71 5.56
CA GLU A 147 -8.69 -19.75 5.44
C GLU A 147 -7.85 -19.87 6.71
N TYR A 148 -7.41 -18.74 7.27
CA TYR A 148 -6.65 -18.72 8.52
C TYR A 148 -7.42 -19.39 9.66
N ASP A 149 -8.71 -19.06 9.84
CA ASP A 149 -9.54 -19.64 10.88
C ASP A 149 -9.75 -21.15 10.65
N SER A 150 -9.88 -21.60 9.39
CA SER A 150 -9.96 -23.02 9.01
C SER A 150 -8.67 -23.79 9.31
N ILE A 151 -7.52 -23.23 8.93
CA ILE A 151 -6.20 -23.82 9.20
C ILE A 151 -5.95 -23.90 10.70
N LYS A 152 -6.29 -22.84 11.45
CA LYS A 152 -6.16 -22.80 12.90
C LYS A 152 -6.98 -23.90 13.56
N ALA A 153 -8.23 -24.09 13.14
CA ALA A 153 -9.08 -25.17 13.66
C ALA A 153 -8.49 -26.56 13.38
N LYS A 154 -7.96 -26.79 12.16
CA LYS A 154 -7.28 -28.06 11.82
C LYS A 154 -6.03 -28.29 12.67
N TYR A 155 -5.25 -27.24 12.91
CA TYR A 155 -4.06 -27.31 13.75
C TYR A 155 -4.43 -27.69 15.19
N GLU A 156 -5.45 -27.04 15.77
CA GLU A 156 -5.95 -27.37 17.11
C GLU A 156 -6.48 -28.81 17.20
N GLU A 157 -7.15 -29.31 16.15
CA GLU A 157 -7.59 -30.71 16.09
C GLU A 157 -6.40 -31.68 16.02
N GLN A 158 -5.37 -31.36 15.24
CA GLN A 158 -4.16 -32.17 15.13
C GLN A 158 -3.38 -32.21 16.46
N GLU A 159 -3.22 -31.07 17.14
CA GLU A 159 -2.60 -31.01 18.46
C GLU A 159 -3.35 -31.89 19.48
N LYS A 160 -4.68 -31.87 19.47
CA LYS A 160 -5.49 -32.76 20.32
C LYS A 160 -5.25 -34.24 19.99
N LYS A 161 -5.13 -34.60 18.70
CA LYS A 161 -4.83 -35.98 18.29
C LYS A 161 -3.43 -36.39 18.73
N ILE A 162 -2.43 -35.52 18.58
CA ILE A 162 -1.05 -35.79 19.02
C ILE A 162 -1.01 -35.98 20.54
N ALA A 163 -1.66 -35.09 21.31
CA ALA A 163 -1.78 -35.23 22.75
C ALA A 163 -2.45 -36.56 23.14
N TYR A 164 -3.56 -36.90 22.48
CA TYR A 164 -4.22 -38.18 22.69
C TYR A 164 -3.29 -39.37 22.42
N TYR A 165 -2.57 -39.40 21.29
CA TYR A 165 -1.68 -40.51 20.98
C TYR A 165 -0.50 -40.61 21.94
N ARG A 166 0.09 -39.48 22.33
CA ARG A 166 1.15 -39.45 23.34
C ARG A 166 0.63 -40.01 24.67
N ASP A 167 -0.44 -39.44 25.20
CA ASP A 167 -0.92 -39.78 26.54
C ASP A 167 -1.43 -41.23 26.65
N ASN A 168 -1.87 -41.85 25.53
CA ASN A 168 -2.37 -43.23 25.52
C ASN A 168 -1.33 -44.28 25.09
N PHE A 169 -0.32 -43.92 24.30
CA PHE A 169 0.60 -44.90 23.69
C PHE A 169 2.09 -44.63 23.93
N GLU A 170 2.46 -43.56 24.65
CA GLU A 170 3.87 -43.25 24.94
C GLU A 170 4.60 -44.41 25.61
N GLU A 171 3.98 -45.04 26.62
CA GLU A 171 4.59 -46.20 27.28
C GLU A 171 4.74 -47.41 26.34
N ASP A 172 3.78 -47.65 25.45
CA ASP A 172 3.82 -48.74 24.47
C ASP A 172 4.95 -48.56 23.46
N LEU A 173 5.14 -47.32 23.01
CA LEU A 173 6.26 -46.95 22.16
C LEU A 173 7.59 -47.08 22.89
N ARG A 174 7.65 -46.66 24.16
CA ARG A 174 8.86 -46.76 24.98
C ARG A 174 9.29 -48.21 25.23
N ILE A 175 8.35 -49.13 25.41
CA ILE A 175 8.63 -50.58 25.46
C ILE A 175 9.36 -51.03 24.19
N LYS A 176 8.85 -50.61 23.02
CA LYS A 176 9.44 -50.95 21.73
C LYS A 176 10.81 -50.32 21.54
N GLU A 177 10.99 -49.05 21.91
CA GLU A 177 12.29 -48.36 21.85
C GLU A 177 13.36 -49.07 22.69
N ILE A 178 13.02 -49.46 23.92
CA ILE A 178 13.95 -50.18 24.79
C ILE A 178 14.28 -51.55 24.19
N TYR A 179 13.27 -52.28 23.71
CA TYR A 179 13.49 -53.57 23.06
C TYR A 179 14.39 -53.44 21.82
N ASP A 180 14.17 -52.44 20.98
CA ASP A 180 14.96 -52.22 19.77
C ASP A 180 16.40 -51.81 20.08
N ALA A 181 16.64 -51.13 21.20
CA ALA A 181 17.97 -50.79 21.68
C ALA A 181 18.74 -51.97 22.30
N LEU A 182 18.12 -53.13 22.53
CA LEU A 182 18.81 -54.33 22.99
C LEU A 182 19.73 -54.88 21.91
N SER A 183 20.86 -55.45 22.31
CA SER A 183 21.77 -56.15 21.42
C SER A 183 21.11 -57.35 20.76
N THR A 184 21.61 -57.75 19.58
CA THR A 184 21.16 -58.94 18.86
C THR A 184 21.23 -60.19 19.74
N GLN A 185 22.28 -60.31 20.56
CA GLN A 185 22.47 -61.44 21.46
C GLN A 185 21.36 -61.51 22.52
N THR A 186 21.02 -60.38 23.13
CA THR A 186 19.93 -60.30 24.11
C THR A 186 18.60 -60.63 23.46
N LYS A 187 18.29 -60.06 22.29
CA LYS A 187 17.06 -60.35 21.54
C LYS A 187 16.89 -61.84 21.24
N LEU A 188 17.94 -62.49 20.71
CA LEU A 188 17.96 -63.93 20.46
C LEU A 188 17.74 -64.75 21.74
N SER A 189 18.34 -64.33 22.84
CA SER A 189 18.19 -65.00 24.13
C SER A 189 16.77 -64.87 24.70
N THR A 190 16.06 -63.81 24.31
CA THR A 190 14.68 -63.52 24.73
C THR A 190 13.61 -63.90 23.68
N ASP A 191 13.97 -64.56 22.58
CA ASP A 191 13.07 -64.87 21.46
C ASP A 191 11.87 -65.74 21.89
N ASN A 192 12.11 -66.66 22.83
CA ASN A 192 11.06 -67.50 23.43
C ASN A 192 10.09 -66.73 24.35
N ILE A 193 10.43 -65.49 24.70
CA ILE A 193 9.62 -64.59 25.53
C ILE A 193 8.88 -63.59 24.63
N PHE A 194 9.59 -63.00 23.67
CA PHE A 194 9.08 -61.99 22.74
C PHE A 194 8.98 -62.56 21.32
N THR A 195 7.96 -63.38 21.08
CA THR A 195 7.76 -64.06 19.80
C THR A 195 7.35 -63.13 18.65
N ASP A 196 6.74 -61.99 18.96
CA ASP A 196 6.42 -60.93 18.00
C ASP A 196 7.09 -59.62 18.44
N PRO A 197 8.08 -59.10 17.68
CA PRO A 197 8.80 -57.88 18.01
C PRO A 197 8.00 -56.60 17.70
N SER A 198 6.76 -56.69 17.21
CA SER A 198 5.87 -55.55 17.04
C SER A 198 5.46 -54.94 18.38
N VAL A 199 5.06 -53.67 18.41
CA VAL A 199 4.55 -53.00 19.62
C VAL A 199 3.43 -53.82 20.27
N LYS A 200 2.49 -54.31 19.46
CA LYS A 200 1.34 -55.10 19.94
C LYS A 200 1.80 -56.43 20.53
N GLY A 201 2.77 -57.09 19.89
CA GLY A 201 3.35 -58.34 20.36
C GLY A 201 4.03 -58.19 21.72
N LEU A 202 4.91 -57.20 21.85
CA LEU A 202 5.61 -56.91 23.11
C LEU A 202 4.64 -56.59 24.25
N VAL A 203 3.60 -55.81 23.98
CA VAL A 203 2.57 -55.47 24.98
C VAL A 203 1.74 -56.68 25.37
N ALA A 204 1.38 -57.53 24.40
CA ALA A 204 0.66 -58.78 24.67
C ALA A 204 1.49 -59.73 25.55
N CYS A 205 2.80 -59.82 25.33
CA CYS A 205 3.71 -60.54 26.22
C CYS A 205 3.72 -59.94 27.63
N GLY A 206 3.65 -58.61 27.74
CA GLY A 206 3.62 -57.90 29.02
C GLY A 206 2.36 -58.13 29.86
N ILE A 207 1.26 -58.62 29.28
CA ILE A 207 0.01 -58.87 30.01
C ILE A 207 -0.05 -60.31 30.53
N GLN A 208 0.71 -61.24 29.94
CA GLN A 208 0.60 -62.65 30.29
C GLN A 208 1.60 -63.06 31.37
N GLU A 209 1.09 -63.69 32.43
CA GLU A 209 1.88 -64.13 33.59
C GLU A 209 3.10 -64.98 33.19
N LYS A 210 2.91 -65.94 32.27
CA LYS A 210 3.96 -66.82 31.77
C LYS A 210 5.17 -66.04 31.23
N TYR A 211 4.93 -65.05 30.38
CA TYR A 211 6.01 -64.30 29.73
C TYR A 211 6.67 -63.32 30.69
N ILE A 212 5.91 -62.66 31.56
CA ILE A 212 6.44 -61.80 32.63
C ILE A 212 7.36 -62.58 33.58
N PHE A 213 6.97 -63.78 34.00
CA PHE A 213 7.79 -64.58 34.90
C PHE A 213 9.00 -65.21 34.21
N ASN A 214 8.88 -65.59 32.94
CA ASN A 214 10.03 -66.02 32.14
C ASN A 214 11.04 -64.88 31.96
N LEU A 215 10.56 -63.64 31.72
CA LEU A 215 11.42 -62.46 31.65
C LEU A 215 12.12 -62.20 32.98
N TRP A 216 11.40 -62.34 34.10
CA TRP A 216 11.99 -62.22 35.42
C TRP A 216 13.10 -63.27 35.65
N ASP A 217 12.87 -64.53 35.27
CA ASP A 217 13.86 -65.60 35.42
C ASP A 217 15.10 -65.37 34.52
N TYR A 218 14.89 -64.82 33.33
CA TYR A 218 15.97 -64.39 32.45
C TYR A 218 16.79 -63.27 33.09
N ILE A 219 16.16 -62.19 33.56
CA ILE A 219 16.84 -61.09 34.25
C ILE A 219 17.60 -61.61 35.47
N LYS A 220 17.02 -62.51 36.26
CA LYS A 220 17.72 -63.12 37.38
C LYS A 220 19.02 -63.79 36.95
N ALA A 221 18.99 -64.59 35.88
CA ALA A 221 20.19 -65.25 35.38
C ALA A 221 21.25 -64.23 34.93
N GLU A 222 20.82 -63.16 34.26
CA GLU A 222 21.74 -62.13 33.75
C GLU A 222 22.31 -61.26 34.88
N VAL A 223 21.49 -60.82 35.84
CA VAL A 223 21.90 -60.03 37.00
C VAL A 223 22.89 -60.81 37.85
N VAL A 224 22.65 -62.09 38.12
CA VAL A 224 23.54 -62.93 38.94
C VAL A 224 24.87 -63.21 38.23
N LYS A 225 24.87 -63.37 36.89
CA LYS A 225 26.09 -63.61 36.10
C LYS A 225 26.89 -62.32 35.83
N GLY A 226 26.22 -61.17 35.73
CA GLY A 226 26.82 -59.83 35.64
C GLY A 226 27.53 -59.49 34.32
N ASN A 227 27.32 -60.25 33.25
CA ASN A 227 28.08 -60.13 31.99
C ASN A 227 27.30 -59.49 30.83
N ASN A 228 26.03 -59.13 31.04
CA ASN A 228 25.19 -58.58 29.97
C ASN A 228 25.17 -57.06 30.01
N SER A 229 25.68 -56.41 28.96
CA SER A 229 25.68 -54.95 28.83
C SER A 229 24.29 -54.34 28.71
N ASP A 230 23.25 -55.13 28.40
CA ASP A 230 21.87 -54.70 28.33
C ASP A 230 21.07 -54.90 29.62
N GLN A 231 21.70 -55.38 30.71
CA GLN A 231 21.02 -55.71 31.96
C GLN A 231 20.05 -54.62 32.43
N GLU A 232 20.51 -53.36 32.47
CA GLU A 232 19.70 -52.22 32.89
C GLU A 232 18.50 -51.99 31.97
N ARG A 233 18.67 -52.13 30.64
CA ARG A 233 17.58 -51.99 29.67
C ARG A 233 16.54 -53.09 29.82
N ILE A 234 16.98 -54.33 30.09
CA ILE A 234 16.06 -55.46 30.29
C ILE A 234 15.27 -55.28 31.59
N ILE A 235 15.90 -54.77 32.66
CA ILE A 235 15.21 -54.43 33.91
C ILE A 235 14.16 -53.33 33.66
N GLN A 236 14.53 -52.26 32.94
CA GLN A 236 13.59 -51.19 32.60
C GLN A 236 12.42 -51.69 31.75
N LEU A 237 12.70 -52.56 30.77
CA LEU A 237 11.67 -53.22 29.96
C LEU A 237 10.71 -54.04 30.83
N PHE A 238 11.24 -54.83 31.77
CA PHE A 238 10.42 -55.57 32.72
C PHE A 238 9.55 -54.64 33.56
N MET A 239 10.07 -53.52 34.06
CA MET A 239 9.28 -52.58 34.89
C MET A 239 8.08 -52.00 34.13
N LEU A 240 8.27 -51.60 32.86
CA LEU A 240 7.19 -51.10 32.02
C LEU A 240 6.14 -52.20 31.74
N LEU A 241 6.59 -53.40 31.37
CA LEU A 241 5.70 -54.53 31.11
C LEU A 241 4.97 -54.98 32.39
N PHE A 242 5.63 -54.98 33.54
CA PHE A 242 5.04 -55.35 34.83
C PHE A 242 3.99 -54.35 35.30
N ASN A 243 4.17 -53.06 35.03
CA ASN A 243 3.12 -52.06 35.29
C ASN A 243 1.84 -52.38 34.51
N ARG A 244 1.96 -52.83 33.25
CA ARG A 244 0.81 -53.28 32.45
C ARG A 244 0.24 -54.60 32.95
N PHE A 245 1.10 -55.54 33.32
CA PHE A 245 0.68 -56.79 33.98
C PHE A 245 -0.18 -56.52 35.21
N LYS A 246 0.21 -55.53 36.04
CA LYS A 246 -0.54 -55.14 37.24
C LYS A 246 -1.94 -54.60 36.92
N LEU A 247 -2.16 -53.97 35.76
CA LEU A 247 -3.50 -53.53 35.35
C LEU A 247 -4.44 -54.74 35.16
N ALA A 248 -3.94 -55.83 34.59
CA ALA A 248 -4.69 -57.07 34.41
C ALA A 248 -4.76 -57.90 35.70
N TYR A 249 -3.71 -57.85 36.53
CA TYR A 249 -3.58 -58.65 37.76
C TYR A 249 -3.17 -57.78 38.96
N PRO A 250 -4.08 -56.97 39.54
CA PRO A 250 -3.75 -56.01 40.59
C PRO A 250 -3.26 -56.62 41.91
N MET A 251 -3.41 -57.94 42.09
CA MET A 251 -2.91 -58.65 43.26
C MET A 251 -1.39 -58.85 43.26
N PHE A 252 -0.70 -58.58 42.15
CA PHE A 252 0.75 -58.67 42.10
C PHE A 252 1.38 -57.30 42.33
N GLU A 253 2.36 -57.26 43.23
CA GLU A 253 3.21 -56.09 43.46
C GLU A 253 4.68 -56.48 43.45
N LEU A 254 5.53 -55.49 43.15
CA LEU A 254 6.95 -55.64 43.40
C LEU A 254 7.19 -55.67 44.91
N GLN A 255 8.12 -56.52 45.34
CA GLN A 255 8.50 -56.58 46.74
C GLN A 255 9.09 -55.24 47.20
N ARG A 256 8.68 -54.80 48.39
CA ARG A 256 9.16 -53.57 49.01
C ARG A 256 10.40 -53.90 49.84
N VAL A 257 11.56 -53.97 49.17
CA VAL A 257 12.86 -54.24 49.80
C VAL A 257 13.73 -53.00 49.66
N LYS A 258 14.45 -52.64 50.71
CA LYS A 258 15.40 -51.51 50.71
C LYS A 258 16.71 -51.89 51.41
N ALA A 259 17.73 -51.06 51.19
CA ALA A 259 18.97 -51.17 51.96
C ALA A 259 18.70 -50.99 53.46
N GLY A 260 19.35 -51.81 54.28
CA GLY A 260 19.15 -51.91 55.73
C GLY A 260 18.09 -52.93 56.16
N ASP A 261 17.31 -53.50 55.24
CA ASP A 261 16.39 -54.60 55.58
C ASP A 261 17.16 -55.90 55.83
N LYS A 262 16.64 -56.78 56.68
CA LYS A 262 17.28 -58.08 56.96
C LYS A 262 17.12 -59.05 55.79
N PHE A 263 18.20 -59.76 55.46
CA PHE A 263 18.15 -60.84 54.49
C PHE A 263 17.25 -61.99 54.96
N ASP A 264 16.51 -62.58 54.01
CA ASP A 264 15.59 -63.70 54.23
C ASP A 264 15.68 -64.61 53.01
N THR A 265 16.05 -65.88 53.22
CA THR A 265 16.24 -66.86 52.15
C THR A 265 14.94 -67.23 51.43
N GLN A 266 13.78 -66.97 52.04
CA GLN A 266 12.48 -67.20 51.41
C GLN A 266 12.07 -66.04 50.49
N SER A 267 12.55 -64.83 50.79
CA SER A 267 12.15 -63.59 50.11
C SER A 267 13.22 -63.01 49.20
N HIS A 268 14.48 -63.40 49.39
CA HIS A 268 15.65 -62.77 48.76
C HIS A 268 16.63 -63.81 48.16
N ILE A 269 17.23 -63.44 47.02
CA ILE A 269 18.34 -64.14 46.37
C ILE A 269 19.61 -63.31 46.54
N LYS A 270 20.67 -63.97 46.99
CA LYS A 270 21.99 -63.37 47.12
C LYS A 270 22.66 -63.24 45.75
N HIS A 271 23.19 -62.05 45.46
CA HIS A 271 24.05 -61.84 44.31
C HIS A 271 25.47 -62.39 44.56
N ASN A 272 26.18 -62.83 43.52
CA ASN A 272 27.50 -63.46 43.60
C ASN A 272 28.60 -62.57 44.23
N LYS A 273 28.40 -61.25 44.24
CA LYS A 273 29.31 -60.28 44.89
C LYS A 273 29.18 -60.23 46.41
N SER A 274 28.17 -60.87 46.99
CA SER A 274 27.94 -60.79 48.44
C SER A 274 28.87 -61.74 49.18
N GLU A 275 29.76 -61.17 49.99
CA GLU A 275 30.74 -61.92 50.79
C GLU A 275 30.06 -62.65 51.97
N ASN A 276 29.04 -62.02 52.55
CA ASN A 276 28.33 -62.55 53.71
C ASN A 276 27.28 -63.61 53.34
N MET A 277 27.00 -64.55 54.24
CA MET A 277 25.89 -65.53 54.10
C MET A 277 24.56 -65.03 54.69
N SER A 278 24.62 -64.05 55.57
CA SER A 278 23.46 -63.41 56.21
C SER A 278 23.85 -62.00 56.65
N GLY A 279 22.87 -61.11 56.77
CA GLY A 279 23.10 -59.75 57.24
C GLY A 279 22.04 -58.80 56.74
N ASP A 280 22.32 -57.51 56.90
CA ASP A 280 21.50 -56.45 56.36
C ASP A 280 21.79 -56.26 54.87
N ILE A 281 20.75 -55.93 54.10
CA ILE A 281 20.84 -55.70 52.67
C ILE A 281 21.61 -54.40 52.42
N GLN A 282 22.70 -54.48 51.68
CA GLN A 282 23.47 -53.31 51.27
C GLN A 282 22.83 -52.62 50.06
N SER A 283 22.38 -53.40 49.08
CA SER A 283 21.72 -52.87 47.88
C SER A 283 20.77 -53.87 47.23
N VAL A 284 19.75 -53.36 46.55
CA VAL A 284 18.78 -54.16 45.78
C VAL A 284 19.09 -54.00 44.30
N LEU A 285 19.40 -55.10 43.62
CA LEU A 285 19.73 -55.10 42.19
C LEU A 285 18.51 -55.31 41.31
N PHE A 286 17.56 -56.12 41.77
CA PHE A 286 16.33 -56.38 41.03
C PHE A 286 15.20 -56.79 41.97
N HIS A 287 14.04 -56.17 41.81
CA HIS A 287 12.91 -56.41 42.70
C HIS A 287 12.17 -57.70 42.33
N GLY A 288 11.80 -58.45 43.35
CA GLY A 288 10.95 -59.63 43.25
C GLY A 288 9.47 -59.27 43.08
N CYS A 289 8.62 -60.29 42.97
CA CYS A 289 7.17 -60.18 42.90
C CYS A 289 6.51 -60.91 44.09
N ILE A 290 5.50 -60.27 44.69
CA ILE A 290 4.67 -60.80 45.77
C ILE A 290 3.19 -60.77 45.36
N ASN A 291 2.45 -61.78 45.78
CA ASN A 291 0.99 -61.75 45.71
C ASN A 291 0.44 -61.11 47.00
N THR A 292 -0.15 -59.92 46.89
CA THR A 292 -0.67 -59.15 48.03
C THR A 292 -1.89 -59.79 48.69
N LYS A 293 -2.61 -60.68 48.00
CA LYS A 293 -3.74 -61.41 48.59
C LYS A 293 -3.30 -62.57 49.49
N THR A 294 -2.20 -63.25 49.13
CA THR A 294 -1.72 -64.43 49.86
C THR A 294 -0.50 -64.18 50.72
N GLY A 295 0.17 -63.03 50.54
CA GLY A 295 1.47 -62.73 51.15
C GLY A 295 2.62 -63.59 50.59
N LYS A 296 2.35 -64.45 49.59
CA LYS A 296 3.35 -65.37 49.06
C LYS A 296 4.29 -64.64 48.11
N VAL A 297 5.59 -64.76 48.40
CA VAL A 297 6.66 -64.41 47.46
C VAL A 297 6.63 -65.39 46.29
N LEU A 298 6.39 -64.87 45.09
CA LEU A 298 6.41 -65.67 43.86
C LEU A 298 7.79 -65.67 43.23
N LYS A 299 8.42 -64.50 43.19
CA LYS A 299 9.77 -64.29 42.69
C LYS A 299 10.56 -63.49 43.74
N PRO A 300 11.65 -64.00 44.32
CA PRO A 300 12.40 -63.32 45.39
C PRO A 300 13.30 -62.19 44.88
N SER A 301 13.47 -61.09 45.62
CA SER A 301 14.32 -59.97 45.18
C SER A 301 15.81 -60.33 45.17
N ILE A 302 16.58 -59.78 44.23
CA ILE A 302 18.04 -60.00 44.13
C ILE A 302 18.77 -58.87 44.85
N VAL A 303 19.60 -59.23 45.83
CA VAL A 303 20.23 -58.29 46.75
C VAL A 303 21.72 -58.57 46.95
N ILE A 304 22.45 -57.53 47.36
CA ILE A 304 23.83 -57.62 47.87
C ILE A 304 23.81 -57.47 49.39
N LEU A 305 24.55 -58.34 50.09
CA LEU A 305 24.73 -58.34 51.55
C LEU A 305 26.13 -57.92 51.95
#